data_AF-A0A1Z9LYN9-F1
#
_entry.id   AF-A0A1Z9LYN9-F1
#
_cell.length_a   1.000
_cell.length_b   1.000
_cell.length_c   1.000
_cell.angle_alpha   90.00
_cell.angle_beta   90.00
_cell.angle_gamma   90.00
#
_symmetry.space_group_name_H-M   'P 1'
#
loop_
_entity.id
_entity.type
_entity.pdbx_description
1 polymer ?
#
loop_
_entity_poly.entity_id
_entity_poly.type
_entity_poly.pdbx_seq_one_letter_code
_entity_poly.pdbx_strand_id
1 'polypeptide(L)' 'MMKKKPIIESSWCSLLEDEFEEPYFLNLMEQVRQKYKKNNIFPDYENMFNAFNLTPVDMVKVVILGQDPYHGFGKAHGLS' A
#
# COMPACT_ATOMS: atom_id res chain seq x y z
N MET A 1 -5.73 16.17 -14.21
CA MET A 1 -4.88 14.96 -14.18
C MET A 1 -5.56 13.97 -13.23
N MET A 2 -5.98 12.80 -13.70
CA MET A 2 -6.80 11.90 -12.87
C MET A 2 -6.00 11.40 -11.67
N LYS A 3 -6.47 11.72 -10.45
CA LYS A 3 -5.98 11.16 -9.19
C LYS A 3 -6.30 9.66 -9.21
N LYS A 4 -5.32 8.81 -9.57
CA LYS A 4 -5.53 7.35 -9.54
C LYS A 4 -5.50 6.89 -8.09
N LYS A 5 -6.68 6.53 -7.56
CA LYS A 5 -6.85 5.81 -6.29
C LYS A 5 -6.01 4.51 -6.31
N PRO A 6 -5.48 4.07 -5.16
CA PRO A 6 -4.85 2.76 -5.04
C PRO A 6 -5.80 1.66 -5.52
N ILE A 7 -5.26 0.64 -6.17
CA ILE A 7 -6.03 -0.58 -6.45
C ILE A 7 -5.82 -1.49 -5.25
N ILE A 8 -6.82 -1.55 -4.37
CA ILE A 8 -6.86 -2.44 -3.22
C ILE A 8 -8.23 -3.14 -3.14
N GLU A 9 -8.34 -4.16 -2.30
CA GLU A 9 -9.61 -4.85 -2.04
C GLU A 9 -10.75 -3.86 -1.70
N SER A 10 -11.93 -4.13 -2.25
CA SER A 10 -13.08 -3.22 -2.28
C SER A 10 -13.53 -2.70 -0.92
N SER A 11 -13.60 -3.54 0.11
CA SER A 11 -14.04 -3.11 1.44
C SER A 11 -13.06 -2.12 2.08
N TRP A 12 -11.76 -2.31 1.87
CA TRP A 12 -10.73 -1.34 2.26
C TRP A 12 -10.77 -0.08 1.42
N CYS A 13 -11.00 -0.21 0.12
CA CYS A 13 -11.10 0.93 -0.79
C CYS A 13 -12.23 1.88 -0.37
N SER A 14 -13.40 1.33 -0.05
CA SER A 14 -14.55 2.11 0.46
C SER A 14 -14.27 2.69 1.85
N LEU A 15 -13.62 1.94 2.75
CA LEU A 15 -13.33 2.41 4.11
C LEU A 15 -12.32 3.57 4.14
N LEU A 16 -11.35 3.57 3.22
CA LEU A 16 -10.25 4.53 3.17
C LEU A 16 -10.40 5.56 2.04
N GLU A 17 -11.57 5.65 1.42
CA GLU A 17 -11.80 6.45 0.22
C GLU A 17 -11.40 7.92 0.41
N ASP A 18 -11.81 8.51 1.53
CA ASP A 18 -11.56 9.92 1.86
C ASP A 18 -10.05 10.18 1.99
N GLU A 19 -9.30 9.28 2.64
CA GLU A 19 -7.85 9.40 2.82
C GLU A 19 -7.10 9.39 1.48
N PHE A 20 -7.61 8.69 0.46
CA PHE A 20 -7.00 8.67 -0.86
C PHE A 20 -7.15 9.97 -1.64
N GLU A 21 -8.09 10.82 -1.23
CA GLU A 21 -8.34 12.12 -1.86
C GLU A 21 -7.58 13.28 -1.20
N GLU A 22 -7.11 13.06 0.03
CA GLU A 22 -6.39 14.03 0.83
C GLU A 22 -5.07 14.48 0.16
N PRO A 23 -4.72 15.78 0.23
CA PRO A 23 -3.51 16.30 -0.41
C PRO A 23 -2.22 15.61 0.03
N TYR A 24 -2.15 15.20 1.31
CA TYR A 24 -0.97 14.55 1.86
C TYR A 24 -0.73 13.18 1.21
N PHE A 25 -1.79 12.40 1.02
CA PHE A 25 -1.72 11.06 0.44
C PHE A 25 -1.32 11.13 -1.03
N LEU A 26 -1.90 12.07 -1.78
CA LEU A 26 -1.57 12.29 -3.19
C LEU A 26 -0.10 12.67 -3.38
N ASN A 27 0.40 13.58 -2.55
CA ASN A 27 1.80 13.98 -2.57
C ASN A 27 2.72 12.82 -2.18
N LEU A 28 2.37 12.05 -1.14
CA LEU A 28 3.12 10.87 -0.73
C LEU A 28 3.21 9.84 -1.87
N MET A 29 2.08 9.51 -2.50
CA MET A 29 2.03 8.53 -3.58
C MET A 29 2.80 8.96 -4.81
N GLU A 30 2.86 10.26 -5.11
CA GLU A 30 3.73 10.76 -6.18
C GLU A 30 5.21 10.54 -5.82
N GLN A 31 5.63 10.88 -4.60
CA GLN A 31 7.01 10.63 -4.15
C GLN A 31 7.37 9.15 -4.16
N VAL A 32 6.47 8.28 -3.71
CA VAL A 32 6.63 6.82 -3.73
C VAL A 32 6.83 6.34 -5.17
N ARG A 33 5.94 6.70 -6.10
CA ARG A 33 6.07 6.32 -7.52
C ARG A 33 7.39 6.78 -8.13
N GLN A 34 7.84 8.00 -7.81
CA GLN A 34 9.13 8.50 -8.29
C GLN A 34 10.31 7.72 -7.70
N LYS A 35 10.24 7.29 -6.44
CA LYS A 35 11.27 6.46 -5.82
C LYS A 35 11.35 5.07 -6.45
N TYR A 36 10.21 4.41 -6.72
CA TYR A 36 10.17 3.12 -7.41
C TYR A 36 10.75 3.16 -8.82
N LYS A 37 10.65 4.30 -9.53
CA LYS A 37 11.26 4.47 -10.85
C LYS A 37 12.79 4.63 -10.83
N LYS A 38 13.35 5.10 -9.71
CA LYS A 38 14.75 5.54 -9.64
C LYS A 38 15.63 4.64 -8.76
N ASN A 39 15.03 3.88 -7.85
CA ASN A 39 15.74 3.12 -6.84
C ASN A 39 15.16 1.71 -6.73
N ASN A 40 15.94 0.81 -6.14
CA ASN A 40 15.44 -0.49 -5.70
C ASN A 40 14.65 -0.28 -4.40
N ILE A 41 13.32 -0.26 -4.52
CA ILE A 41 12.38 -0.16 -3.39
C ILE A 41 11.72 -1.52 -3.20
N PHE A 42 11.50 -1.90 -1.95
CA PHE A 42 10.82 -3.14 -1.57
C PHE A 42 9.56 -2.82 -0.74
N PRO A 43 8.51 -3.66 -0.81
CA PRO A 43 8.33 -4.80 -1.73
C PRO A 43 8.16 -4.33 -3.19
N ASP A 44 7.91 -5.24 -4.14
CA ASP A 44 7.48 -4.83 -5.48
C ASP A 44 6.22 -3.95 -5.39
N TYR A 45 6.09 -2.97 -6.29
CA TYR A 45 5.01 -1.96 -6.23
C TYR A 45 3.61 -2.59 -6.14
N GLU A 46 3.39 -3.71 -6.84
CA GLU A 46 2.11 -4.46 -6.85
C GLU A 46 1.80 -5.10 -5.48
N ASN A 47 2.83 -5.42 -4.71
CA ASN A 47 2.73 -6.05 -3.40
C ASN A 47 2.64 -5.02 -2.26
N MET A 48 2.72 -3.71 -2.52
CA MET A 48 2.74 -2.69 -1.47
C MET A 48 1.50 -2.70 -0.55
N PHE A 49 0.34 -3.07 -1.08
CA PHE A 49 -0.92 -3.14 -0.33
C PHE A 49 -1.41 -4.58 -0.08
N ASN A 50 -0.51 -5.56 -0.13
CA ASN A 50 -0.89 -6.97 -0.13
C ASN A 50 -1.66 -7.40 1.15
N ALA A 51 -1.31 -6.84 2.31
CA ALA A 51 -2.06 -7.08 3.56
C ALA A 51 -3.55 -6.77 3.43
N PHE A 52 -3.91 -5.64 2.79
CA PHE A 52 -5.29 -5.25 2.53
C PHE A 52 -5.94 -6.14 1.48
N ASN A 53 -5.18 -6.51 0.44
CA ASN A 53 -5.69 -7.34 -0.65
C ASN A 53 -6.04 -8.77 -0.22
N LEU A 54 -5.28 -9.33 0.73
CA LEU A 54 -5.46 -10.69 1.21
C LEU A 54 -6.49 -10.81 2.33
N THR A 55 -6.81 -9.72 3.02
CA THR A 55 -7.68 -9.74 4.21
C THR A 55 -8.73 -8.63 4.11
N PRO A 56 -9.91 -8.88 3.52
CA PRO A 56 -11.04 -7.95 3.53
C PRO A 56 -11.39 -7.49 4.97
N VAL A 57 -11.94 -6.28 5.11
CA VAL A 57 -12.22 -5.63 6.41
C VAL A 57 -13.03 -6.54 7.35
N ASP A 58 -14.07 -7.19 6.84
CA ASP A 58 -14.96 -8.08 7.60
C ASP A 58 -14.33 -9.42 7.97
N MET A 59 -13.24 -9.79 7.31
CA MET A 59 -12.47 -11.01 7.58
C MET A 59 -11.32 -10.77 8.57
N VAL A 60 -11.04 -9.52 8.93
CA VAL A 60 -10.02 -9.17 9.93
C VAL A 60 -10.44 -9.69 11.30
N LYS A 61 -9.56 -10.46 11.94
CA LYS A 61 -9.74 -10.94 13.32
C LYS A 61 -8.65 -10.46 14.28
N VAL A 62 -7.44 -10.29 13.76
CA VAL A 62 -6.25 -9.89 14.52
C VAL A 62 -5.44 -8.94 13.65
N VAL A 63 -4.86 -7.91 14.27
CA VAL A 63 -3.92 -6.99 13.63
C VAL A 63 -2.55 -7.17 14.26
N ILE A 64 -1.54 -7.48 13.45
CA ILE A 64 -0.14 -7.55 13.87
C ILE A 64 0.61 -6.42 13.20
N LEU A 65 1.04 -5.44 14.01
CA LEU A 65 1.76 -4.26 13.52
C LEU A 65 3.25 -4.56 13.39
N GLY A 66 3.77 -4.44 12.17
CA GLY A 66 5.22 -4.41 11.90
C GLY A 66 5.79 -2.99 11.93
N GLN A 67 7.07 -2.87 11.61
CA GLN A 67 7.77 -1.58 11.51
C GLN A 67 7.90 -1.13 10.05
N ASP A 68 8.76 -1.78 9.29
CA ASP A 68 9.02 -1.52 7.88
C ASP A 68 9.32 -2.83 7.12
N PRO A 69 9.17 -2.85 5.78
CA PRO A 69 9.43 -4.06 5.00
C PRO A 69 10.90 -4.49 5.07
N TYR A 70 11.14 -5.80 4.94
CA TYR A 70 12.50 -6.31 4.77
C TYR A 70 13.21 -5.66 3.57
N HIS A 71 14.46 -5.24 3.79
CA HIS A 71 15.28 -4.52 2.79
C HIS A 71 16.04 -5.44 1.81
N GLY A 72 15.82 -6.76 1.86
CA GLY A 72 16.48 -7.73 0.99
C GLY A 72 15.62 -8.13 -0.20
N PHE A 73 16.24 -8.33 -1.36
CA PHE A 73 15.57 -8.83 -2.56
C PHE A 73 14.78 -10.11 -2.27
N GLY A 74 13.53 -10.15 -2.73
CA GLY A 74 12.63 -11.30 -2.59
C GLY A 74 12.19 -11.63 -1.15
N LYS A 75 12.44 -10.73 -0.18
CA LYS A 75 12.05 -10.96 1.23
C LYS A 75 10.73 -10.29 1.60
N ALA A 76 10.48 -9.09 1.08
CA ALA A 76 9.27 -8.34 1.37
C ALA A 76 8.17 -8.66 0.35
N HIS A 77 7.00 -9.06 0.85
CA HIS A 77 5.82 -9.38 0.04
C HIS A 77 4.60 -8.54 0.43
N GLY A 78 4.81 -7.45 1.19
CA GLY A 78 3.73 -6.58 1.67
C GLY A 78 2.98 -7.09 2.90
N LEU A 79 3.65 -7.88 3.74
CA LEU A 79 3.14 -8.47 4.99
C LEU A 79 4.18 -8.31 6.11
N SER A 80 3.71 -8.18 7.35
CA SER A 80 4.50 -8.05 8.58
C SER A 80 4.84 -9.40 9.23
#